data_AF-A0AAP8G4Y6-F1
#
_entry.id   AF-A0AAP8G4Y6-F1
#
_cell.length_a   1.000
_cell.length_b   1.000
_cell.length_c   1.000
_cell.angle_alpha   90.00
_cell.angle_beta   90.00
_cell.angle_gamma   90.00
#
_symmetry.space_group_name_H-M   'P 1'
#
loop_
_entity.id
_entity.type
_entity.pdbx_description
1 polymer ?
#
loop_
_entity_poly.entity_id
_entity_poly.type
_entity_poly.pdbx_seq_one_letter_code
_entity_poly.pdbx_strand_id
1 'polypeptide(L)'
;MTRPVSLCTLAVIACAFTLSACSTAPVAKPPPVVAPTLEELMAKATQAVDTGNKAAALALWQEAAAAAPADKQPWVRMAQSRYDAGQYGEAILNAQEVLVRDPADKLANSVIAISGLRLSTRALADLSRQNNLSGPLRAESQDLAKLLRESLGETVLVPPPDKPPVRASRKQPSKRTADEGSANPFNALK
;
A
#
# COMPACT_ATOMS: atom_id res chain seq x y z
N MET A 1 68.22 -45.11 -30.10
CA MET A 1 67.01 -44.49 -29.50
C MET A 1 67.46 -43.22 -28.77
N THR A 2 67.44 -42.10 -29.47
CA THR A 2 67.83 -40.78 -28.97
C THR A 2 66.87 -39.78 -29.62
N ARG A 3 66.15 -39.01 -28.81
CA ARG A 3 65.16 -38.02 -29.27
C ARG A 3 65.87 -36.78 -29.82
N PRO A 4 65.48 -36.21 -30.97
CA PRO A 4 65.87 -34.87 -31.34
C PRO A 4 64.88 -33.85 -30.77
N VAL A 5 65.38 -32.91 -29.96
CA VAL A 5 64.69 -31.64 -29.69
C VAL A 5 65.46 -30.60 -30.49
N SER A 6 64.81 -30.02 -31.48
CA SER A 6 65.40 -29.01 -32.34
C SER A 6 64.38 -27.91 -32.63
N LEU A 7 64.93 -26.70 -32.73
CA LEU A 7 64.36 -25.51 -33.37
C LEU A 7 63.19 -24.83 -32.65
N CYS A 8 63.50 -23.94 -31.71
CA CYS A 8 63.08 -22.53 -31.79
C CYS A 8 63.86 -21.70 -30.77
N THR A 9 65.14 -21.61 -31.07
CA THR A 9 66.04 -20.52 -30.75
C THR A 9 65.41 -19.15 -31.04
N LEU A 10 65.84 -18.15 -30.28
CA LEU A 10 65.70 -16.70 -30.52
C LEU A 10 64.32 -16.05 -30.27
N ALA A 11 64.09 -15.62 -29.03
CA ALA A 11 63.50 -14.30 -28.73
C ALA A 11 63.86 -13.89 -27.29
N VAL A 12 65.15 -13.90 -26.98
CA VAL A 12 65.69 -13.08 -25.87
C VAL A 12 65.80 -11.66 -26.41
N ILE A 13 65.64 -10.67 -25.53
CA ILE A 13 66.07 -9.27 -25.66
C ILE A 13 65.07 -8.35 -26.36
N ALA A 14 64.24 -7.66 -25.56
CA ALA A 14 64.12 -6.19 -25.56
C ALA A 14 62.83 -5.75 -24.84
N CYS A 15 62.85 -5.66 -23.51
CA CYS A 15 61.93 -4.82 -22.74
C CYS A 15 62.53 -4.55 -21.35
N ALA A 16 63.73 -3.98 -21.35
CA ALA A 16 64.29 -3.33 -20.18
C ALA A 16 64.23 -1.81 -20.42
N PHE A 17 63.76 -1.09 -19.40
CA PHE A 17 63.70 0.37 -19.26
C PHE A 17 62.57 1.12 -19.97
N THR A 18 61.52 1.44 -19.20
CA THR A 18 61.09 2.84 -18.91
C THR A 18 59.92 2.84 -17.91
N LEU A 19 60.16 2.43 -16.66
CA LEU A 19 59.28 2.87 -15.56
C LEU A 19 59.71 4.27 -15.15
N SER A 20 59.07 5.27 -15.77
CA SER A 20 59.14 6.65 -15.30
C SER A 20 58.37 6.74 -13.98
N ALA A 21 59.10 6.83 -12.87
CA ALA A 21 58.51 7.08 -11.56
C ALA A 21 58.00 8.53 -11.52
N CYS A 22 56.68 8.72 -11.58
CA CYS A 22 56.08 9.98 -11.18
C CYS A 22 56.28 10.12 -9.66
N SER A 23 57.19 11.00 -9.25
CA SER A 23 57.26 11.47 -7.86
C SER A 23 56.01 12.33 -7.60
N THR A 24 54.91 11.68 -7.22
CA THR A 24 53.76 12.36 -6.64
C THR A 24 54.13 12.74 -5.21
N ALA A 25 54.28 14.04 -4.96
CA ALA A 25 54.43 14.58 -3.61
C ALA A 25 53.32 14.06 -2.69
N PRO A 26 53.60 13.80 -1.39
CA PRO A 26 52.56 13.38 -0.47
C PRO A 26 51.57 14.53 -0.31
N VAL A 27 50.43 14.44 -0.97
CA VAL A 27 49.27 15.27 -0.69
C VAL A 27 48.92 15.01 0.77
N ALA A 28 49.01 16.06 1.60
CA ALA A 28 48.60 16.02 2.98
C ALA A 28 47.20 15.38 3.05
N LYS A 29 47.09 14.26 3.75
CA LYS A 29 45.83 13.53 3.93
C LYS A 29 44.79 14.53 4.45
N PRO A 30 43.70 14.80 3.71
CA PRO A 30 42.63 15.64 4.22
C PRO A 30 42.20 15.10 5.58
N PRO A 31 41.83 15.95 6.54
CA PRO A 31 41.30 15.47 7.81
C PRO A 31 40.17 14.48 7.54
N PRO A 32 40.09 13.36 8.28
CA PRO A 32 39.08 12.35 8.03
C PRO A 32 37.70 12.99 8.12
N VAL A 33 36.98 12.98 7.00
CA VAL A 33 35.57 13.36 6.98
C VAL A 33 34.86 12.26 7.76
N VAL A 34 34.48 12.57 9.00
CA VAL A 34 33.69 11.65 9.83
C VAL A 34 32.33 11.54 9.16
N ALA A 35 31.99 10.34 8.71
CA ALA A 35 30.67 10.07 8.15
C ALA A 35 29.60 10.37 9.21
N PRO A 36 28.50 11.05 8.86
CA PRO A 36 27.46 11.39 9.82
C PRO A 36 26.86 10.12 10.42
N THR A 37 26.57 10.16 11.72
CA THR A 37 25.97 9.02 12.41
C THR A 37 24.49 8.87 12.04
N LEU A 38 23.92 7.67 12.24
CA LEU A 38 22.48 7.45 12.06
C LEU A 38 21.65 8.46 12.86
N GLU A 39 22.02 8.70 14.12
CA GLU A 39 21.32 9.63 15.01
C GLU A 39 21.33 11.06 14.45
N GLU A 40 22.49 11.53 13.97
CA GLU A 40 22.63 12.85 13.35
C GLU A 40 21.78 12.98 12.09
N LEU A 41 21.77 11.97 11.22
CA LEU A 41 20.97 11.96 10.00
C LEU A 41 19.48 12.00 10.31
N MET A 42 19.02 11.20 11.28
CA MET A 42 17.63 11.17 11.73
C MET A 42 17.19 12.49 12.38
N ALA A 43 18.06 13.13 13.17
CA ALA A 43 17.81 14.43 13.77
C ALA A 43 17.67 15.53 12.71
N LYS A 44 18.60 15.59 11.75
CA LYS A 44 18.53 16.53 10.62
C LYS A 44 17.27 16.29 9.78
N ALA A 45 16.90 15.02 9.55
CA ALA A 45 15.70 14.69 8.79
C ALA A 45 14.43 15.18 9.50
N THR A 46 14.38 15.06 10.83
CA THR A 46 13.29 15.59 11.65
C THR A 46 13.18 17.10 11.51
N GLN A 47 14.30 17.83 11.63
CA GLN A 47 14.32 19.28 11.40
C GLN A 47 13.85 19.66 9.98
N ALA A 48 14.20 18.88 8.97
CA ALA A 48 13.72 19.07 7.61
C ALA A 48 12.20 18.87 7.49
N VAL A 49 11.63 17.89 8.20
CA VAL A 49 10.16 17.72 8.29
C VAL A 49 9.51 18.92 8.96
N ASP A 50 10.06 19.37 10.09
CA ASP A 50 9.49 20.47 10.89
C ASP A 50 9.48 21.81 10.12
N THR A 51 10.45 22.00 9.24
CA THR A 51 10.54 23.15 8.34
C THR A 51 9.74 22.98 7.04
N GLY A 52 9.01 21.87 6.89
CA GLY A 52 8.21 21.56 5.70
C GLY A 52 9.01 21.07 4.49
N ASN A 53 10.33 20.92 4.62
CA ASN A 53 11.22 20.45 3.56
C ASN A 53 11.24 18.92 3.45
N LYS A 54 10.12 18.36 2.96
CA LYS A 54 9.92 16.91 2.80
C LYS A 54 10.96 16.24 1.90
N ALA A 55 11.42 16.94 0.86
CA ALA A 55 12.44 16.41 -0.06
C ALA A 55 13.79 16.22 0.64
N ALA A 56 14.22 17.20 1.45
CA ALA A 56 15.44 17.07 2.25
C ALA A 56 15.32 15.97 3.30
N ALA A 57 14.17 15.86 3.97
CA ALA A 57 13.92 14.78 4.94
C ALA A 57 14.07 13.39 4.29
N LEU A 58 13.49 13.20 3.10
CA LEU A 58 13.60 11.95 2.35
C LEU A 58 15.05 11.61 1.98
N ALA A 59 15.83 12.59 1.52
CA ALA A 59 17.25 12.37 1.20
C ALA A 59 18.05 11.96 2.44
N LEU A 60 17.79 12.60 3.59
CA LEU A 60 18.45 12.28 4.85
C LEU A 60 18.06 10.90 5.39
N TRP A 61 16.81 10.46 5.22
CA TRP A 61 16.41 9.10 5.57
C TRP A 61 17.02 8.05 4.63
N GLN A 62 17.23 8.35 3.35
CA GLN A 62 17.93 7.46 2.43
C GLN A 62 19.40 7.31 2.82
N GLU A 63 20.06 8.41 3.18
CA GLU A 63 21.43 8.39 3.69
C GLU A 63 21.52 7.61 5.01
N ALA A 64 20.56 7.83 5.92
CA ALA A 64 20.46 7.08 7.17
C ALA A 64 20.29 5.58 6.95
N ALA A 65 19.45 5.19 5.99
CA ALA A 65 19.24 3.79 5.62
C ALA A 65 20.51 3.15 5.04
N ALA A 66 21.29 3.90 4.26
CA ALA A 66 22.57 3.44 3.72
C ALA A 66 23.64 3.32 4.81
N ALA A 67 23.66 4.26 5.76
CA ALA A 67 24.60 4.27 6.88
C ALA A 67 24.32 3.17 7.92
N ALA A 68 23.05 2.81 8.12
CA ALA A 68 22.63 1.76 9.05
C ALA A 68 21.64 0.77 8.40
N PRO A 69 22.11 -0.13 7.51
CA PRO A 69 21.23 -1.01 6.74
C PRO A 69 20.39 -1.98 7.57
N ALA A 70 20.79 -2.30 8.80
CA ALA A 70 20.04 -3.16 9.71
C ALA A 70 18.93 -2.41 10.48
N ASP A 71 18.99 -1.08 10.52
CA ASP A 71 18.01 -0.28 11.25
C ASP A 71 16.75 -0.07 10.39
N LYS A 72 15.58 -0.31 10.99
CA LYS A 72 14.29 -0.16 10.31
C LYS A 72 13.76 1.28 10.32
N GLN A 73 14.22 2.13 11.25
CA GLN A 73 13.64 3.46 11.49
C GLN A 73 13.67 4.37 10.26
N PRO A 74 14.75 4.46 9.46
CA PRO A 74 14.74 5.28 8.25
C PRO A 74 13.66 4.84 7.24
N TRP A 75 13.49 3.52 7.07
CA TRP A 75 12.47 2.94 6.20
C TRP A 75 11.05 3.21 6.70
N VAL A 76 10.82 3.12 8.02
CA VAL A 76 9.53 3.47 8.64
C VAL A 76 9.18 4.93 8.34
N ARG A 77 10.13 5.86 8.48
CA ARG A 77 9.90 7.28 8.19
C ARG A 77 9.60 7.53 6.72
N MET A 78 10.35 6.92 5.80
CA MET A 78 10.08 7.02 4.37
C MET A 78 8.71 6.44 4.01
N ALA A 79 8.36 5.26 4.52
CA ALA A 79 7.06 4.63 4.27
C ALA A 79 5.89 5.52 4.72
N GLN A 80 5.95 6.04 5.94
CA GLN A 80 4.94 6.95 6.49
C GLN A 80 4.84 8.24 5.65
N SER A 81 5.97 8.87 5.35
CA SER A 81 5.99 10.12 4.58
C SER A 81 5.41 9.94 3.17
N ARG A 82 5.67 8.80 2.52
CA ARG A 82 5.10 8.47 1.20
C ARG A 82 3.62 8.15 1.27
N TYR A 83 3.21 7.43 2.31
CA TYR A 83 1.80 7.13 2.57
C TYR A 83 0.98 8.41 2.75
N ASP A 84 1.46 9.32 3.59
CA ASP A 84 0.81 10.61 3.88
C ASP A 84 0.75 11.52 2.65
N ALA A 85 1.73 11.39 1.74
CA ALA A 85 1.75 12.08 0.45
C ALA A 85 0.84 11.45 -0.62
N GLY A 86 0.15 10.35 -0.31
CA GLY A 86 -0.68 9.61 -1.28
C GLY A 86 0.14 8.84 -2.33
N GLN A 87 1.45 8.72 -2.12
CA GLN A 87 2.39 8.00 -2.99
C GLN A 87 2.44 6.52 -2.59
N TYR A 88 1.30 5.85 -2.74
CA TYR A 88 1.05 4.51 -2.18
C TYR A 88 2.01 3.42 -2.70
N GLY A 89 2.47 3.49 -3.94
CA GLY A 89 3.46 2.54 -4.48
C GLY A 89 4.81 2.62 -3.75
N GLU A 90 5.34 3.84 -3.60
CA GLU A 90 6.58 4.10 -2.86
C GLU A 90 6.44 3.75 -1.37
N ALA A 91 5.27 4.03 -0.78
CA ALA A 91 4.98 3.66 0.59
C ALA A 91 5.07 2.14 0.82
N ILE A 92 4.54 1.35 -0.11
CA ILE A 92 4.61 -0.12 -0.08
C ILE A 92 6.06 -0.59 -0.15
N LEU A 93 6.86 -0.07 -1.08
CA LEU A 93 8.27 -0.47 -1.23
C LEU A 93 9.07 -0.20 0.05
N ASN A 94 8.93 0.98 0.64
CA ASN A 94 9.61 1.32 1.89
C ASN A 94 9.10 0.49 3.07
N ALA A 95 7.80 0.18 3.13
CA ALA A 95 7.25 -0.68 4.17
C ALA A 95 7.73 -2.14 4.03
N GLN A 96 7.97 -2.64 2.82
CA GLN A 96 8.58 -3.95 2.62
C GLN A 96 10.01 -4.00 3.17
N GLU A 97 10.79 -2.93 2.99
CA GLU A 97 12.11 -2.81 3.62
C GLU A 97 12.04 -2.81 5.16
N VAL A 98 10.98 -2.25 5.75
CA VAL A 98 10.74 -2.40 7.20
C VAL A 98 10.53 -3.88 7.55
N LEU A 99 9.71 -4.61 6.80
CA LEU A 99 9.42 -6.03 7.06
C LEU A 99 10.61 -6.97 6.84
N VAL A 100 11.56 -6.61 5.97
CA VAL A 100 12.84 -7.33 5.84
C VAL A 100 13.62 -7.30 7.17
N ARG A 101 13.49 -6.21 7.94
CA ARG A 101 14.22 -5.98 9.20
C ARG A 101 13.41 -6.40 10.43
N ASP A 102 12.10 -6.18 10.40
CA ASP A 102 11.14 -6.58 11.42
C ASP A 102 9.88 -7.18 10.77
N PRO A 103 9.84 -8.50 10.58
CA PRO A 103 8.70 -9.18 9.97
C PRO A 103 7.38 -9.03 10.75
N ALA A 104 7.43 -8.68 12.03
CA ALA A 104 6.27 -8.51 12.89
C ALA A 104 5.78 -7.05 12.98
N ASP A 105 6.38 -6.12 12.22
CA ASP A 105 6.03 -4.71 12.26
C ASP A 105 4.59 -4.47 11.78
N LYS A 106 3.72 -4.08 12.72
CA LYS A 106 2.30 -3.84 12.46
C LYS A 106 2.06 -2.59 11.62
N LEU A 107 2.89 -1.56 11.77
CA LEU A 107 2.75 -0.32 11.02
C LEU A 107 3.06 -0.56 9.54
N ALA A 108 4.14 -1.27 9.24
CA ALA A 108 4.52 -1.62 7.88
C ALA A 108 3.44 -2.47 7.19
N ASN A 109 2.93 -3.50 7.87
CA ASN A 109 1.80 -4.30 7.36
C ASN A 109 0.56 -3.45 7.09
N SER A 110 0.23 -2.50 7.97
CA SER A 110 -0.90 -1.59 7.80
C SER A 110 -0.71 -0.65 6.61
N VAL A 111 0.50 -0.10 6.44
CA VAL A 111 0.85 0.75 5.28
C VAL A 111 0.68 -0.04 4.00
N ILE A 112 1.18 -1.27 3.91
CA ILE A 112 1.06 -2.10 2.71
C ILE A 112 -0.41 -2.39 2.40
N ALA A 113 -1.17 -2.86 3.39
CA ALA A 113 -2.57 -3.24 3.20
C ALA A 113 -3.43 -2.06 2.72
N ILE A 114 -3.35 -0.92 3.40
CA ILE A 114 -4.19 0.25 3.07
C ILE A 114 -3.72 0.91 1.77
N SER A 115 -2.40 1.02 1.54
CA SER A 115 -1.85 1.56 0.28
C SER A 115 -2.28 0.71 -0.92
N GLY A 116 -2.19 -0.61 -0.79
CA GLY A 116 -2.60 -1.55 -1.82
C GLY A 116 -4.08 -1.40 -2.16
N LEU A 117 -4.95 -1.37 -1.14
CA LEU A 117 -6.39 -1.15 -1.34
C LEU A 117 -6.70 0.16 -2.06
N ARG A 118 -6.08 1.27 -1.64
CA ARG A 118 -6.30 2.59 -2.26
C ARG A 118 -5.80 2.63 -3.70
N LEU A 119 -4.66 2.03 -3.97
CA LEU A 119 -4.10 1.93 -5.32
C LEU A 119 -4.99 1.08 -6.23
N SER A 120 -5.39 -0.12 -5.79
CA SER A 120 -6.29 -1.00 -6.54
C SER A 120 -7.66 -0.35 -6.79
N THR A 121 -8.22 0.34 -5.79
CA THR A 121 -9.50 1.05 -5.95
C THR A 121 -9.43 2.14 -7.02
N ARG A 122 -8.32 2.90 -7.06
CA ARG A 122 -8.10 3.90 -8.12
C ARG A 122 -8.02 3.24 -9.51
N ALA A 123 -7.23 2.18 -9.64
CA ALA A 123 -7.07 1.47 -10.92
C ALA A 123 -8.41 0.89 -11.42
N LEU A 124 -9.20 0.28 -10.54
CA LEU A 124 -10.53 -0.23 -10.87
C LEU A 124 -11.49 0.90 -11.29
N ALA A 125 -11.44 2.05 -10.60
CA ALA A 125 -12.22 3.21 -10.98
C ALA A 125 -11.83 3.74 -12.37
N ASP A 126 -10.53 3.75 -12.69
CA ASP A 126 -10.03 4.18 -13.99
C ASP A 126 -10.47 3.24 -15.11
N LEU A 127 -10.40 1.92 -14.88
CA LEU A 127 -10.91 0.91 -15.81
C LEU A 127 -12.41 1.02 -16.02
N SER A 128 -13.17 1.25 -14.95
CA SER A 128 -14.62 1.48 -15.02
C SER A 128 -14.95 2.69 -15.89
N ARG A 129 -14.25 3.82 -15.71
CA ARG A 129 -14.44 5.03 -16.54
C ARG A 129 -14.10 4.81 -18.01
N GLN A 130 -13.20 3.88 -18.30
CA GLN A 130 -12.81 3.49 -19.65
C GLN A 130 -13.71 2.41 -20.27
N ASN A 131 -14.77 1.96 -19.57
CA ASN A 131 -15.59 0.79 -19.95
C ASN A 131 -14.78 -0.52 -20.11
N ASN A 132 -13.61 -0.59 -19.47
CA ASN A 132 -12.67 -1.72 -19.52
C ASN A 132 -12.78 -2.63 -18.29
N LEU A 133 -13.70 -2.36 -17.37
CA LEU A 133 -13.99 -3.24 -16.23
C LEU A 133 -15.10 -4.24 -16.57
N SER A 134 -14.74 -5.29 -17.30
CA SER A 134 -15.67 -6.30 -17.81
C SER A 134 -15.11 -7.72 -17.73
N GLY A 135 -15.97 -8.72 -18.01
CA GLY A 135 -15.57 -10.12 -18.10
C GLY A 135 -14.85 -10.65 -16.86
N PRO A 136 -13.78 -11.45 -17.04
CA PRO A 136 -13.02 -12.05 -15.93
C PRO A 136 -12.48 -11.04 -14.91
N LEU A 137 -12.01 -9.88 -15.36
CA LEU A 137 -11.46 -8.85 -14.48
C LEU A 137 -12.51 -8.30 -13.51
N ARG A 138 -13.75 -8.14 -13.98
CA ARG A 138 -14.86 -7.73 -13.12
C ARG A 138 -15.17 -8.80 -12.07
N ALA A 139 -15.21 -10.07 -12.48
CA ALA A 139 -15.50 -11.18 -11.57
C ALA A 139 -14.41 -11.31 -10.48
N GLU A 140 -13.13 -11.29 -10.86
CA GLU A 140 -12.01 -11.35 -9.92
C GLU A 140 -12.03 -10.17 -8.92
N SER A 141 -12.32 -8.97 -9.40
CA SER A 141 -12.44 -7.79 -8.53
C SER A 141 -13.58 -7.93 -7.50
N GLN A 142 -14.69 -8.57 -7.88
CA GLN A 142 -15.81 -8.84 -6.98
C GLN A 142 -15.45 -9.90 -5.94
N ASP A 143 -14.74 -10.95 -6.34
CA ASP A 143 -14.27 -12.01 -5.43
C ASP A 143 -13.28 -11.45 -4.39
N LEU A 144 -12.35 -10.59 -4.81
CA LEU A 144 -11.44 -9.91 -3.90
C LEU A 144 -12.18 -8.99 -2.92
N ALA A 145 -13.20 -8.26 -3.38
CA ALA A 145 -14.02 -7.42 -2.51
C ALA A 145 -14.81 -8.24 -1.49
N LYS A 146 -15.30 -9.42 -1.88
CA LYS A 146 -15.98 -10.37 -0.99
C LYS A 146 -15.01 -10.91 0.06
N LEU A 147 -13.84 -11.39 -0.34
CA LEU A 147 -12.78 -11.88 0.56
C LEU A 147 -12.41 -10.80 1.59
N LEU A 148 -12.25 -9.55 1.14
CA LEU A 148 -11.93 -8.43 2.02
C LEU A 148 -13.00 -8.23 3.09
N ARG A 149 -14.28 -8.24 2.71
CA ARG A 149 -15.39 -8.14 3.68
C ARG A 149 -15.44 -9.29 4.67
N GLU A 150 -15.25 -10.52 4.18
CA GLU A 150 -15.21 -11.71 5.04
C GLU A 150 -14.06 -11.61 6.04
N SER A 151 -12.88 -11.18 5.61
CA SER A 151 -11.72 -10.93 6.48
C SER A 151 -11.97 -9.86 7.53
N LEU A 152 -12.84 -8.89 7.25
CA LEU A 152 -13.25 -7.84 8.19
C LEU A 152 -14.39 -8.27 9.12
N GLY A 153 -14.94 -9.48 8.94
CA GLY A 153 -16.10 -9.96 9.68
C GLY A 153 -17.44 -9.34 9.23
N GLU A 154 -17.46 -8.63 8.10
CA GLU A 154 -18.62 -7.91 7.58
C GLU A 154 -19.40 -8.76 6.57
N THR A 155 -20.07 -9.81 7.04
CA THR A 155 -20.75 -10.79 6.17
C THR A 155 -22.07 -10.32 5.54
N VAL A 156 -22.68 -9.22 6.02
CA VAL A 156 -24.00 -8.75 5.55
C VAL A 156 -23.91 -7.42 4.81
N LEU A 157 -24.11 -7.44 3.48
CA LEU A 157 -23.95 -6.26 2.61
C LEU A 157 -25.03 -5.19 2.83
N VAL A 158 -26.25 -5.60 3.19
CA VAL A 158 -27.40 -4.75 3.52
C VAL A 158 -28.33 -5.60 4.40
N PRO A 159 -28.81 -5.15 5.57
CA PRO A 159 -29.93 -5.82 6.24
C PRO A 159 -31.10 -5.89 5.26
N PRO A 160 -31.76 -7.05 5.07
CA PRO A 160 -32.93 -7.10 4.21
C PRO A 160 -33.95 -6.05 4.70
N PRO A 161 -34.61 -5.30 3.78
CA PRO A 161 -35.58 -4.30 4.20
C PRO A 161 -36.61 -4.96 5.11
N ASP A 162 -36.88 -4.36 6.27
CA ASP A 162 -37.90 -4.83 7.18
C ASP A 162 -39.20 -5.04 6.40
N LYS A 163 -39.72 -6.28 6.41
CA LYS A 163 -40.98 -6.59 5.75
C LYS A 163 -42.03 -5.62 6.31
N PRO A 164 -42.77 -4.88 5.46
CA PRO A 164 -43.79 -3.98 5.95
C PRO A 164 -44.77 -4.78 6.81
N PRO A 165 -45.22 -4.23 7.96
CA PRO A 165 -46.09 -4.95 8.87
C PRO A 165 -47.33 -5.38 8.08
N VAL A 166 -47.55 -6.70 8.04
CA VAL A 166 -48.73 -7.28 7.39
C VAL A 166 -49.94 -6.68 8.11
N ARG A 167 -50.60 -5.73 7.45
CA ARG A 167 -51.80 -5.09 7.96
C ARG A 167 -52.82 -6.19 8.14
N ALA A 168 -53.06 -6.60 9.39
CA ALA A 168 -54.04 -7.63 9.69
C ALA A 168 -55.37 -7.22 9.06
N SER A 169 -55.84 -8.03 8.11
CA SER A 169 -57.15 -7.83 7.47
C SER A 169 -58.21 -7.90 8.57
N ARG A 170 -58.73 -6.74 8.96
CA ARG A 170 -59.83 -6.63 9.91
C ARG A 170 -61.03 -7.30 9.27
N LYS A 171 -61.36 -8.51 9.73
CA LYS A 171 -62.60 -9.21 9.35
C LYS A 171 -63.77 -8.26 9.56
N GLN A 172 -64.39 -7.87 8.46
CA GLN A 172 -65.58 -7.05 8.42
C GLN A 172 -66.76 -7.92 8.90
N PRO A 173 -67.53 -7.53 9.92
CA PRO A 173 -68.68 -8.32 10.34
C PRO A 173 -69.77 -8.25 9.27
N SER A 174 -70.25 -9.42 8.86
CA SER A 174 -71.32 -9.59 7.89
C SER A 174 -72.63 -8.97 8.39
N LYS A 175 -73.27 -8.21 7.50
CA LYS A 175 -74.66 -7.72 7.61
C LYS A 175 -75.59 -8.86 8.03
N ARG A 176 -76.30 -8.69 9.14
CA ARG A 176 -77.57 -9.39 9.38
C ARG A 176 -78.69 -8.62 8.68
N THR A 177 -79.32 -9.30 7.74
CA THR A 177 -80.60 -8.97 7.14
C THR A 177 -81.69 -9.00 8.22
N ALA A 178 -82.45 -7.92 8.36
CA ALA A 178 -83.73 -7.91 9.04
C ALA A 178 -84.81 -7.78 7.96
N ASP A 179 -85.60 -8.82 7.83
CA ASP A 179 -86.78 -8.89 6.98
C ASP A 179 -87.98 -8.25 7.70
N GLU A 180 -88.96 -7.86 6.89
CA GLU A 180 -89.99 -6.85 7.07
C GLU A 180 -91.09 -7.15 8.12
N GLY A 181 -91.77 -6.10 8.60
CA GLY A 181 -93.08 -6.26 9.26
C GLY A 181 -93.66 -5.06 10.01
N SER A 182 -94.44 -4.23 9.32
CA SER A 182 -95.64 -3.51 9.81
C SER A 182 -95.49 -2.40 10.89
N ALA A 183 -95.71 -1.13 10.51
CA ALA A 183 -96.93 -0.36 10.85
C ALA A 183 -96.77 1.15 10.61
N ASN A 184 -97.81 1.74 10.00
CA ASN A 184 -97.89 3.08 9.40
C ASN A 184 -98.01 4.26 10.40
N PRO A 185 -97.69 5.51 9.97
CA PRO A 185 -97.37 6.63 10.87
C PRO A 185 -98.50 7.66 11.13
N PHE A 186 -99.77 7.25 11.30
CA PHE A 186 -100.90 8.20 11.41
C PHE A 186 -102.00 7.90 12.45
N ASN A 187 -101.72 7.16 13.54
CA ASN A 187 -102.73 6.89 14.56
C ASN A 187 -102.92 7.99 15.64
N ALA A 188 -102.40 9.19 15.42
CA ALA A 188 -102.53 10.32 16.34
C ALA A 188 -103.64 11.31 15.93
N LEU A 189 -104.86 10.84 15.65
CA LEU A 189 -106.05 11.70 15.46
C LEU A 189 -107.38 10.93 15.72
N LYS A 190 -107.67 10.55 16.98
CA LYS A 190 -108.99 10.67 17.63
C LYS A 190 -109.00 10.08 19.03
#